data_AF-A0A430FJP6-F1
#
_entry.id   AF-A0A430FJP6-F1
#
_cell.length_a   1.000
_cell.length_b   1.000
_cell.length_c   1.000
_cell.angle_alpha   90.00
_cell.angle_beta   90.00
_cell.angle_gamma   90.00
#
_symmetry.space_group_name_H-M   'P 1'
#
loop_
_entity.id
_entity.type
_entity.pdbx_description
1 polymer ?
#
loop_
_entity_poly.entity_id
_entity_poly.type
_entity_poly.pdbx_seq_one_letter_code
_entity_poly.pdbx_strand_id
1 'polypeptide(L)'
;MTDRPHAPHVSEAHEGAPWFEWAVAAVVVAAVAVAALGYTMAATAIMAVAAIVTGLLRLILRERSPWKVRSVAFDAFIGIGLGLGLLVTYLSILMLA
;
A
#
# COMPACT_ATOMS: atom_id res chain seq x y z
N MET A 1 -43.69 22.11 6.05
CA MET A 1 -42.55 21.70 6.89
C MET A 1 -42.41 20.20 6.75
N THR A 2 -41.64 19.75 5.75
CA THR A 2 -41.38 18.32 5.51
C THR A 2 -39.89 18.10 5.74
N ASP A 3 -39.53 17.76 6.98
CA ASP A 3 -38.18 17.26 7.29
C ASP A 3 -38.06 15.86 6.70
N ARG A 4 -37.52 15.76 5.49
CA ARG A 4 -36.93 14.51 5.04
C ARG A 4 -35.48 14.51 5.54
N PRO A 5 -35.04 13.50 6.32
CA PRO A 5 -33.65 13.40 6.69
C PRO A 5 -32.84 13.31 5.39
N HIS A 6 -32.05 14.34 5.10
CA HIS A 6 -31.05 14.30 4.04
C HIS A 6 -30.03 13.24 4.45
N ALA A 7 -30.17 12.02 3.93
CA ALA A 7 -29.11 11.04 4.01
C ALA A 7 -27.86 11.68 3.38
N PRO A 8 -26.72 11.75 4.09
CA PRO A 8 -25.51 12.30 3.51
C PRO A 8 -25.16 11.46 2.29
N HIS A 9 -25.16 12.08 1.11
CA HIS A 9 -24.85 11.42 -0.14
C HIS A 9 -23.34 11.14 -0.17
N VAL A 10 -22.93 9.97 0.31
CA VAL A 10 -21.57 9.47 0.18
C VAL A 10 -21.38 9.06 -1.29
N SER A 11 -20.57 9.81 -2.02
CA SER A 11 -20.29 9.56 -3.43
C SER A 11 -19.28 8.43 -3.59
N GLU A 12 -19.69 7.18 -3.33
CA GLU A 12 -18.91 5.99 -3.72
C GLU A 12 -18.93 5.79 -5.24
N ALA A 13 -19.86 6.43 -5.97
CA ALA A 13 -20.02 6.30 -7.41
C ALA A 13 -18.84 6.85 -8.23
N HIS A 14 -17.94 7.63 -7.63
CA HIS A 14 -16.71 8.14 -8.27
C HIS A 14 -15.46 7.32 -7.89
N GLU A 15 -15.58 6.34 -6.99
CA GLU A 15 -14.50 5.38 -6.71
C GLU A 15 -14.55 4.33 -7.83
N GLY A 16 -13.86 4.59 -8.93
CA GLY A 16 -13.73 3.63 -10.03
C GLY A 16 -13.22 2.26 -9.56
N ALA A 17 -13.25 1.27 -10.44
CA ALA A 17 -12.83 -0.10 -10.12
C ALA A 17 -11.46 -0.13 -9.41
N PRO A 18 -11.30 -0.84 -8.27
CA PRO A 18 -10.11 -0.78 -7.40
C PRO A 18 -8.93 -1.60 -7.97
N TRP A 19 -8.62 -1.41 -9.25
CA TRP A 19 -7.61 -2.19 -9.98
C TRP A 19 -6.23 -2.10 -9.33
N PHE A 20 -5.88 -0.95 -8.76
CA PHE A 20 -4.60 -0.75 -8.08
C PHE A 20 -4.53 -1.55 -6.77
N GLU A 21 -5.62 -1.62 -6.01
CA GLU A 21 -5.69 -2.41 -4.78
C GLU A 21 -5.53 -3.89 -5.09
N TRP A 22 -6.13 -4.37 -6.17
CA TRP A 22 -5.94 -5.74 -6.65
C TRP A 22 -4.51 -6.02 -7.13
N ALA A 23 -3.86 -5.06 -7.78
CA ALA A 23 -2.46 -5.20 -8.17
C ALA A 23 -1.54 -5.33 -6.94
N VAL A 24 -1.74 -4.49 -5.93
CA VAL A 24 -0.99 -4.58 -4.65
C VAL A 24 -1.28 -5.91 -3.95
N ALA A 25 -2.55 -6.33 -3.90
CA ALA A 25 -2.92 -7.62 -3.31
C ALA A 25 -2.22 -8.80 -4.00
N ALA A 26 -2.13 -8.79 -5.34
CA ALA A 26 -1.41 -9.81 -6.08
C ALA A 26 0.09 -9.86 -5.73
N VAL A 27 0.73 -8.70 -5.53
CA VAL A 27 2.12 -8.62 -5.08
C VAL A 27 2.30 -9.20 -3.68
N VAL A 28 1.37 -8.91 -2.75
CA VAL A 28 1.40 -9.49 -1.40
C VAL A 28 1.25 -11.00 -1.45
N VAL A 29 0.32 -11.54 -2.24
CA VAL A 29 0.15 -12.99 -2.42
C VAL A 29 1.42 -13.63 -3.00
N ALA A 30 2.05 -12.99 -3.98
CA ALA A 30 3.31 -13.47 -4.52
C ALA A 30 4.43 -13.48 -3.46
N ALA A 31 4.54 -12.43 -2.64
CA ALA A 31 5.51 -12.39 -1.55
C ALA A 31 5.28 -13.51 -0.51
N VAL A 32 4.02 -13.79 -0.17
CA VAL A 32 3.67 -14.90 0.73
C VAL A 32 4.07 -16.25 0.12
N ALA A 33 3.81 -16.47 -1.18
CA ALA A 33 4.22 -17.69 -1.86
C ALA A 33 5.75 -17.86 -1.85
N VAL A 34 6.51 -16.78 -2.12
CA VAL A 34 7.98 -16.78 -2.06
C VAL A 34 8.48 -17.10 -0.64
N ALA A 35 7.84 -16.55 0.39
CA ALA A 35 8.15 -16.86 1.78
C ALA A 35 7.87 -18.33 2.13
N ALA A 36 6.74 -18.88 1.65
CA ALA A 36 6.37 -20.27 1.87
C ALA A 36 7.36 -21.28 1.24
N LEU A 37 8.05 -20.88 0.18
CA LEU A 37 9.12 -21.66 -0.45
C LEU A 37 10.48 -21.56 0.28
N GLY A 38 10.55 -20.83 1.40
CA GLY A 38 11.77 -20.67 2.19
C GLY A 38 12.63 -19.46 1.82
N TYR A 39 12.24 -18.68 0.80
CA TYR A 39 12.96 -17.48 0.35
C TYR A 39 12.50 -16.22 1.11
N THR A 40 12.56 -16.27 2.45
CA THR A 40 12.06 -15.20 3.33
C THR A 40 12.74 -13.84 3.09
N MET A 41 14.03 -13.84 2.77
CA MET A 41 14.78 -12.64 2.41
C MET A 41 14.25 -11.99 1.12
N ALA A 42 13.97 -12.79 0.09
CA ALA A 42 13.40 -12.30 -1.16
C ALA A 42 11.96 -11.78 -0.96
N ALA A 43 11.14 -12.48 -0.17
CA ALA A 43 9.79 -12.04 0.18
C ALA A 43 9.79 -10.69 0.91
N THR A 44 10.73 -10.51 1.85
CA THR A 44 10.91 -9.26 2.60
C THR A 44 11.29 -8.11 1.66
N ALA A 45 12.20 -8.35 0.71
CA ALA A 45 12.59 -7.36 -0.29
C ALA A 45 11.42 -6.98 -1.20
N ILE A 46 10.62 -7.95 -1.66
CA ILE A 46 9.40 -7.69 -2.46
C ILE A 46 8.44 -6.78 -1.70
N MET A 47 8.17 -7.08 -0.43
CA MET A 47 7.28 -6.27 0.41
C MET A 47 7.82 -4.86 0.64
N ALA A 48 9.13 -4.72 0.89
CA ALA A 48 9.76 -3.44 1.08
C ALA A 48 9.66 -2.55 -0.17
N VAL A 49 9.95 -3.11 -1.35
CA VAL A 49 9.82 -2.41 -2.63
C VAL A 49 8.36 -2.04 -2.89
N ALA A 50 7.41 -2.95 -2.67
CA ALA A 50 5.98 -2.67 -2.84
C ALA A 50 5.51 -1.51 -1.95
N ALA A 51 5.94 -1.49 -0.68
CA ALA A 51 5.59 -0.42 0.27
C ALA A 51 6.18 0.94 -0.13
N ILE A 52 7.44 0.99 -0.56
CA ILE A 52 8.08 2.23 -1.03
C ILE A 52 7.40 2.73 -2.30
N VAL A 53 7.22 1.86 -3.30
CA VAL A 53 6.65 2.24 -4.59
C VAL A 53 5.22 2.74 -4.44
N THR A 54 4.40 2.08 -3.63
CA THR A 54 3.03 2.55 -3.34
C THR A 54 3.01 3.90 -2.61
N GLY A 55 3.91 4.10 -1.63
CA GLY A 55 4.10 5.38 -0.95
C GLY A 55 4.56 6.51 -1.89
N LEU A 56 5.50 6.23 -2.80
CA LEU A 56 5.98 7.18 -3.80
C LEU A 56 4.90 7.51 -4.83
N LEU A 57 4.18 6.51 -5.34
CA LEU A 57 3.05 6.73 -6.24
C LEU A 57 1.97 7.60 -5.59
N ARG A 58 1.74 7.48 -4.27
CA ARG A 58 0.86 8.39 -3.53
C ARG A 58 1.35 9.83 -3.60
N LEU A 59 2.65 10.07 -3.41
CA LEU A 59 3.23 11.41 -3.46
C LEU A 59 3.15 12.03 -4.86
N ILE A 60 3.35 11.22 -5.91
CA ILE A 60 3.30 11.66 -7.31
C ILE A 60 1.88 11.97 -7.75
N LEU A 61 0.93 11.06 -7.46
CA LEU A 61 -0.45 11.16 -7.95
C LEU A 61 -1.32 12.06 -7.08
N ARG A 62 -0.99 12.19 -5.78
CA ARG A 62 -1.62 13.09 -4.82
C ARG A 62 -3.14 12.98 -4.80
N GLU A 63 -3.86 13.91 -5.41
CA GLU A 63 -5.33 13.93 -5.49
C GLU A 63 -5.92 13.08 -6.64
N ARG A 64 -5.08 12.66 -7.60
CA ARG A 64 -5.46 11.82 -8.74
C ARG A 64 -5.11 10.34 -8.53
N SER A 65 -4.87 9.94 -7.28
CA SER A 65 -4.54 8.57 -6.95
C SER A 65 -5.66 7.60 -7.36
N PRO A 66 -5.37 6.48 -8.04
CA PRO A 66 -6.36 5.50 -8.47
C PRO A 66 -6.94 4.64 -7.32
N TRP A 67 -6.74 5.04 -6.06
CA TRP A 67 -7.26 4.39 -4.86
C TRP A 67 -7.91 5.40 -3.90
N LYS A 68 -8.76 4.89 -3.00
CA LYS A 68 -9.67 5.61 -2.09
C LYS A 68 -9.08 6.91 -1.51
N VAL A 69 -9.89 7.96 -1.43
CA VAL A 69 -9.48 9.31 -0.99
C VAL A 69 -9.17 9.32 0.51
N ARG A 70 -7.90 9.05 0.86
CA ARG A 70 -7.33 9.13 2.22
C ARG A 70 -6.18 10.16 2.28
N SER A 71 -5.74 10.55 3.47
CA SER A 71 -4.61 11.49 3.62
C SER A 71 -3.36 11.03 2.87
N VAL A 72 -2.90 11.84 1.91
CA VAL A 72 -1.68 11.61 1.09
C VAL A 72 -0.44 11.46 1.98
N ALA A 73 -0.29 12.35 2.95
CA ALA A 73 0.87 12.36 3.84
C ALA A 73 0.92 11.10 4.71
N PHE A 74 -0.22 10.65 5.22
CA PHE A 74 -0.33 9.45 6.03
C PHE A 74 0.07 8.19 5.23
N ASP A 75 -0.51 8.02 4.05
CA ASP A 75 -0.24 6.86 3.18
C ASP A 75 1.25 6.79 2.79
N ALA A 76 1.84 7.93 2.42
CA ALA A 76 3.25 8.00 2.06
C ALA A 76 4.15 7.69 3.27
N PHE A 77 3.83 8.22 4.45
CA PHE A 77 4.60 7.98 5.67
C PHE A 77 4.61 6.49 6.04
N ILE A 78 3.44 5.84 6.02
CA ILE A 78 3.34 4.41 6.32
C ILE A 78 4.06 3.56 5.27
N GLY A 79 3.84 3.82 3.98
CA GLY A 79 4.46 3.04 2.91
C GLY A 79 5.98 3.14 2.89
N ILE A 80 6.52 4.37 2.95
CA ILE A 80 7.96 4.61 2.95
C ILE A 80 8.59 4.15 4.27
N GLY A 81 7.95 4.46 5.40
CA GLY A 81 8.44 4.05 6.72
C GLY A 81 8.51 2.53 6.87
N LEU A 82 7.46 1.81 6.45
CA LEU A 82 7.46 0.34 6.44
C LEU A 82 8.54 -0.22 5.52
N GLY A 83 8.67 0.32 4.31
CA GLY A 83 9.66 -0.15 3.35
C GLY A 83 11.10 0.08 3.81
N LEU A 84 11.41 1.27 4.35
CA LEU A 84 12.72 1.56 4.93
C LEU A 84 13.00 0.68 6.16
N GLY A 85 12.00 0.49 7.03
CA GLY A 85 12.12 -0.41 8.18
C GLY A 85 12.48 -1.83 7.75
N LEU A 86 11.78 -2.40 6.76
CA LEU A 86 12.06 -3.72 6.22
C LEU A 86 13.46 -3.81 5.59
N LEU A 87 13.92 -2.78 4.88
CA LEU A 87 15.28 -2.73 4.33
C LEU A 87 16.35 -2.69 5.43
N VAL A 88 16.14 -1.91 6.49
CA VAL A 88 17.06 -1.88 7.64
C VAL A 88 17.13 -3.25 8.30
N THR A 89 15.98 -3.90 8.52
CA THR A 89 15.94 -5.26 9.08
C THR A 89 16.66 -6.25 8.16
N TYR A 90 16.42 -6.19 6.85
CA TYR A 90 17.09 -7.04 5.86
C TYR A 90 18.61 -6.87 5.91
N LEU A 91 19.10 -5.63 5.91
CA LEU A 91 20.53 -5.33 5.98
C LEU A 91 21.13 -5.76 7.32
N SER A 92 20.39 -5.60 8.42
CA SER A 92 20.82 -6.05 9.74
C SER A 92 21.02 -7.57 9.78
N ILE A 93 20.09 -8.33 9.21
CA ILE A 93 20.21 -9.79 9.11
C ILE A 93 21.37 -10.17 8.20
N LEU A 94 21.52 -9.51 7.05
CA LEU A 94 22.61 -9.78 6.12
C LEU A 94 23.99 -9.50 6.74
N MET A 95 24.11 -8.48 7.58
CA MET A 95 25.37 -8.12 8.24
C MET A 95 25.69 -9.05 9.43
N LEU A 96 24.68 -9.67 10.04
CA LEU A 96 24.84 -10.60 11.17
C LEU A 96 25.03 -12.07 10.73
N ALA A 97 24.67 -12.40 9.48
CA ALA A 97 24.78 -13.73 8.89
C ALA A 97 26.18 -13.99 8.30
#